data_AF-A0A1F7TYP4-F1
#
_entry.id   AF-A0A1F7TYP4-F1
#
_cell.length_a   1.000
_cell.length_b   1.000
_cell.length_c   1.000
_cell.angle_alpha   90.00
_cell.angle_beta   90.00
_cell.angle_gamma   90.00
#
_symmetry.space_group_name_H-M   'P 1'
#
loop_
_entity.id
_entity.type
_entity.pdbx_description
1 polymer ?
#
loop_
_entity_poly.entity_id
_entity_poly.type
_entity_poly.pdbx_seq_one_letter_code
_entity_poly.pdbx_strand_id
1 'polypeptide(L)'
;MSQRQASDAYYMRLAVRISLDFGASIAIPAVAAALVGVRLDRKWDTEPLMLILLLVVAFLSTGVWIFKKAKYYKRLYEHPDV
;
A
#
# COMPACT_ATOMS: atom_id res chain seq x y z
N MET A 1 -28.80 -7.88 -25.84
CA MET A 1 -28.26 -8.11 -24.48
C MET A 1 -28.08 -6.75 -23.82
N SER A 2 -28.87 -6.44 -22.78
CA SER A 2 -28.75 -5.19 -22.03
C SER A 2 -27.50 -5.30 -21.15
N GLN A 3 -26.47 -4.48 -21.41
CA GLN A 3 -25.33 -4.39 -20.52
C GLN A 3 -25.81 -3.81 -19.18
N ARG A 4 -25.77 -4.64 -18.13
CA ARG A 4 -26.02 -4.16 -16.76
C ARG A 4 -24.80 -3.34 -16.35
N GLN A 5 -24.96 -2.02 -16.34
CA GLN A 5 -23.95 -1.14 -15.74
C GLN A 5 -23.82 -1.48 -14.25
N ALA A 6 -22.58 -1.57 -13.76
CA ALA A 6 -22.33 -1.77 -12.33
C ALA A 6 -22.95 -0.65 -11.51
N SER A 7 -23.49 -0.99 -10.34
CA SER A 7 -24.20 -0.02 -9.50
C SER A 7 -23.24 0.97 -8.83
N ASP A 8 -23.71 2.18 -8.55
CA ASP A 8 -22.93 3.18 -7.81
C ASP A 8 -22.42 2.66 -6.46
N ALA A 9 -23.21 1.78 -5.83
CA ALA A 9 -22.83 1.10 -4.59
C ALA A 9 -21.58 0.20 -4.76
N TYR A 10 -21.40 -0.41 -5.93
CA TYR A 10 -20.18 -1.18 -6.24
C TYR A 10 -18.96 -0.27 -6.28
N TYR A 11 -19.02 0.82 -7.04
CA TYR A 11 -17.89 1.75 -7.17
C TYR A 11 -17.53 2.41 -5.84
N MET A 12 -18.52 2.75 -5.01
CA MET A 12 -18.26 3.29 -3.68
C MET A 12 -17.56 2.29 -2.75
N ARG A 13 -17.96 1.01 -2.77
CA ARG A 13 -17.25 -0.06 -2.04
C ARG A 13 -15.84 -0.28 -2.58
N LEU A 14 -15.68 -0.24 -3.90
CA LEU A 14 -14.38 -0.37 -4.56
C LEU A 14 -13.45 0.77 -4.14
N ALA A 15 -13.92 2.02 -4.13
CA ALA A 15 -13.16 3.18 -3.69
C ALA A 15 -12.71 3.05 -2.22
N VAL A 16 -13.61 2.65 -1.31
CA VAL A 16 -13.25 2.42 0.10
C VAL A 16 -12.19 1.32 0.21
N ARG A 17 -12.35 0.22 -0.52
CA ARG A 17 -11.39 -0.90 -0.52
C ARG A 17 -10.02 -0.46 -1.03
N ILE A 18 -9.97 0.31 -2.12
CA ILE A 18 -8.73 0.88 -2.67
C ILE A 18 -8.05 1.74 -1.60
N SER A 19 -8.76 2.72 -1.03
CA SER A 19 -8.20 3.64 -0.03
C SER A 19 -7.62 2.91 1.18
N LEU A 20 -8.36 1.93 1.73
CA LEU A 20 -7.90 1.14 2.86
C LEU A 20 -6.70 0.27 2.50
N ASP A 21 -6.73 -0.39 1.35
CA ASP A 21 -5.68 -1.32 0.97
C ASP A 21 -4.36 -0.61 0.62
N PHE A 22 -4.42 0.52 -0.10
CA PHE A 22 -3.24 1.36 -0.34
C PHE A 22 -2.74 1.99 0.94
N GLY A 23 -3.64 2.53 1.78
CA GLY A 23 -3.28 3.13 3.07
C GLY A 23 -2.54 2.13 3.96
N ALA A 24 -3.09 0.92 4.13
CA ALA A 24 -2.47 -0.14 4.91
C ALA A 24 -1.13 -0.59 4.32
N SER A 25 -1.06 -0.72 2.98
CA SER A 25 0.17 -1.14 2.29
C SER A 25 1.32 -0.15 2.44
N ILE A 26 1.04 1.14 2.67
CA ILE A 26 2.06 2.18 2.90
C ILE A 26 2.39 2.29 4.40
N ALA A 27 1.36 2.40 5.23
CA ALA A 27 1.52 2.67 6.65
C ALA A 27 2.20 1.51 7.39
N ILE A 28 1.79 0.26 7.12
CA ILE A 28 2.31 -0.91 7.85
C ILE A 28 3.83 -1.04 7.68
N PRO A 29 4.40 -1.04 6.46
CA PRO A 29 5.84 -1.20 6.29
C PRO A 29 6.63 -0.01 6.82
N ALA A 30 6.12 1.23 6.67
CA ALA A 30 6.79 2.42 7.19
C ALA A 30 6.87 2.41 8.72
N VAL A 31 5.75 2.10 9.39
CA VAL A 31 5.72 2.01 10.87
C VAL A 31 6.58 0.85 11.36
N ALA A 32 6.51 -0.31 10.72
CA ALA A 32 7.36 -1.45 11.07
C ALA A 32 8.86 -1.12 10.92
N ALA A 33 9.24 -0.50 9.80
CA ALA A 33 10.60 -0.03 9.55
C ALA A 33 11.05 1.00 10.60
N ALA A 34 10.18 1.93 10.99
CA ALA A 34 10.50 2.93 12.01
C ALA A 34 10.75 2.29 13.38
N LEU A 35 9.87 1.37 13.81
CA LEU A 35 10.00 0.68 15.09
C LEU A 35 11.28 -0.17 15.16
N VAL A 36 11.58 -0.90 14.08
CA VAL A 36 12.80 -1.73 14.00
C VAL A 36 14.04 -0.86 13.90
N GLY A 37 14.01 0.19 13.07
CA GLY A 37 15.13 1.09 12.82
C GLY A 37 15.57 1.84 14.06
N VAL A 38 14.64 2.50 14.76
CA VAL A 38 14.94 3.20 16.02
C VAL A 38 15.52 2.23 17.07
N ARG A 39 15.03 0.99 17.10
CA ARG A 39 15.52 -0.02 18.05
C ARG A 39 16.93 -0.51 17.68
N LEU A 40 17.24 -0.63 16.40
CA LEU A 40 18.58 -0.97 15.91
C LEU A 40 19.57 0.15 16.18
N ASP A 41 19.18 1.39 15.87
CA ASP A 41 20.00 2.57 16.10
C ASP A 41 20.41 2.69 17.57
N ARG A 42 19.45 2.54 18.49
CA ARG A 42 19.75 2.51 19.93
C ARG A 42 20.61 1.34 20.39
N LYS A 43 20.53 0.19 19.71
CA LYS A 43 21.27 -1.02 20.10
C LYS A 43 22.73 -0.96 19.68
N TRP A 44 23.01 -0.36 18.52
CA TRP A 44 24.34 -0.30 17.94
C TRP A 44 25.00 1.07 18.05
N ASP A 45 24.36 2.00 18.76
CA ASP A 45 24.75 3.41 18.86
C ASP A 45 25.03 4.02 17.48
N THR A 46 24.28 3.54 16.48
CA THR A 46 24.28 4.17 15.17
C THR A 46 23.41 5.40 15.30
N GLU A 47 23.94 6.53 14.82
CA GLU A 47 23.14 7.66 14.34
C GLU A 47 21.96 7.16 13.48
N PRO A 48 20.91 7.94 13.15
CA PRO A 48 19.64 7.46 12.55
C PRO A 48 19.73 6.81 11.15
N LEU A 49 20.91 6.34 10.75
CA LEU A 49 21.24 5.58 9.56
C LEU A 49 20.41 4.29 9.42
N MET A 50 20.19 3.49 10.47
CA MET A 50 19.41 2.24 10.33
C MET A 50 17.93 2.56 10.12
N LEU A 51 17.41 3.56 10.82
CA LEU A 51 16.07 4.10 10.56
C LEU A 51 15.91 4.56 9.11
N ILE A 52 16.82 5.40 8.62
CA ILE A 52 16.77 5.92 7.24
C ILE A 52 16.84 4.77 6.24
N LEU A 53 17.78 3.84 6.42
CA LEU A 53 17.95 2.70 5.53
C LEU A 53 16.68 1.84 5.47
N LEU A 54 16.09 1.50 6.61
CA LEU A 54 14.88 0.69 6.66
C LEU A 54 13.66 1.42 6.07
N LEU A 55 13.54 2.74 6.27
CA LEU A 55 12.49 3.53 5.64
C LEU A 55 12.64 3.58 4.11
N VAL A 56 13.87 3.69 3.59
CA VAL A 56 14.13 3.62 2.15
C VAL A 56 13.75 2.25 1.60
N VAL A 57 14.13 1.16 2.28
CA VAL A 57 13.75 -0.20 1.88
C VAL A 57 12.23 -0.38 1.92
N ALA A 58 11.56 0.12 2.95
CA ALA A 58 10.10 0.10 3.05
C ALA A 58 9.44 0.89 1.90
N PHE A 59 9.96 2.08 1.58
CA PHE A 59 9.46 2.90 0.48
C PHE A 59 9.61 2.21 -0.89
N LEU A 60 10.77 1.63 -1.18
CA LEU A 60 11.02 0.95 -2.45
C LEU A 60 10.14 -0.31 -2.60
N SER A 61 10.07 -1.11 -1.54
CA SER A 61 9.24 -2.33 -1.55
C SER A 61 7.75 -2.02 -1.69
N THR A 62 7.25 -1.02 -0.97
CA THR A 62 5.86 -0.55 -1.10
C THR A 62 5.58 0.01 -2.49
N GLY A 63 6.49 0.77 -3.09
CA GLY A 63 6.34 1.27 -4.46
C GLY A 63 6.11 0.17 -5.49
N VAL A 64 6.88 -0.93 -5.41
CA VAL A 64 6.69 -2.11 -6.29
C VAL A 64 5.32 -2.75 -6.08
N TRP A 65 4.85 -2.85 -4.84
CA TRP A 65 3.56 -3.46 -4.51
C TRP A 65 2.38 -2.59 -4.95
N ILE A 66 2.48 -1.29 -4.73
CA ILE A 66 1.50 -0.27 -5.15
C ILE A 66 1.30 -0.34 -6.67
N PHE A 67 2.38 -0.45 -7.44
CA PHE A 67 2.27 -0.56 -8.90
C PHE A 67 1.47 -1.79 -9.35
N LYS A 68 1.71 -2.94 -8.71
CA LYS A 68 0.94 -4.18 -8.98
C LYS A 68 -0.52 -4.02 -8.59
N LYS A 69 -0.79 -3.46 -7.41
CA LYS A 69 -2.16 -3.22 -6.91
C LYS A 69 -2.92 -2.22 -7.77
N ALA A 70 -2.28 -1.16 -8.24
CA ALA A 70 -2.90 -0.17 -9.12
C ALA A 70 -3.39 -0.82 -10.43
N LYS A 71 -2.58 -1.70 -11.03
CA LYS A 71 -2.99 -2.47 -12.22
C LYS A 71 -4.14 -3.42 -11.92
N TYR A 72 -4.15 -4.06 -10.75
CA TYR A 72 -5.24 -4.94 -10.34
C TYR A 72 -6.56 -4.16 -10.19
N TYR A 73 -6.56 -3.07 -9.42
CA TYR A 73 -7.77 -2.27 -9.19
C TYR A 73 -8.26 -1.56 -10.46
N LYS A 74 -7.36 -1.18 -11.37
CA LYS A 74 -7.74 -0.69 -12.70
C LYS A 74 -8.60 -1.72 -13.45
N ARG A 75 -8.22 -3.00 -13.44
CA ARG A 75 -8.98 -4.06 -14.10
C ARG A 75 -10.36 -4.24 -13.49
N LEU A 76 -10.47 -4.22 -12.16
CA LEU A 76 -11.76 -4.31 -11.45
C LEU A 76 -12.67 -3.11 -11.75
N TYR A 77 -12.08 -1.93 -11.92
CA TYR A 77 -12.83 -0.74 -12.29
C TYR A 77 -13.34 -0.80 -13.74
N GLU A 78 -12.51 -1.26 -14.68
CA GLU A 78 -12.87 -1.38 -16.11
C GLU A 78 -13.81 -2.55 -16.41
N HIS A 79 -13.74 -3.62 -15.61
CA HIS A 79 -14.52 -4.85 -15.81
C HIS A 79 -15.18 -5.27 -14.49
N PRO A 80 -16.24 -4.58 -14.07
CA PRO A 80 -16.91 -4.84 -12.79
C PRO A 80 -17.69 -6.17 -12.73
N ASP A 81 -17.81 -6.87 -13.88
CA ASP A 81 -18.61 -8.08 -14.05
C ASP A 81 -17.82 -9.40 -13.85
N VAL A 82 -16.51 -9.30 -13.55
CA VAL A 82 -15.57 -10.43 -13.36
C VAL A 82 -15.32 -10.66 -11.87
#